data_AF-A0A009PDC4-F1
#
_entry.id   AF-A0A009PDC4-F1
#
_cell.length_a   1.000
_cell.length_b   1.000
_cell.length_c   1.000
_cell.angle_alpha   90.00
_cell.angle_beta   90.00
_cell.angle_gamma   90.00
#
_symmetry.space_group_name_H-M   'P 1'
#
loop_
_entity.id
_entity.type
_entity.pdbx_description
1 polymer ?
#
loop_
_entity_poly.entity_id
_entity_poly.type
_entity_poly.pdbx_seq_one_letter_code
_entity_poly.pdbx_strand_id
1 'polypeptide(L)'
;MGSLYEYFKNKEEIYDAMNHYFVSEILDMIKELTPTILELELEPVIEMIFYTFSDLLKKNNDRYLTVLRYAGELQYDKYIPKIEQALMEVIMKYMMHNPKYLKINNLPVITYICINSGIFNVARHLILPNPFISFDEMVQGLTTMIMSYINTEMAKSEDQS
;
A
#
# COMPACT_ATOMS: atom_id res chain seq x y z
N MET A 1 35.79 11.56 -6.40
CA MET A 1 34.41 11.03 -6.51
C MET A 1 34.51 9.69 -7.20
N GLY A 2 34.28 8.60 -6.50
CA GLY A 2 34.34 7.24 -7.05
C GLY A 2 33.26 7.03 -8.12
N SER A 3 33.57 6.30 -9.18
CA SER A 3 32.60 6.04 -10.24
C SER A 3 31.49 5.10 -9.75
N LEU A 4 30.32 5.12 -10.40
CA LEU A 4 29.19 4.23 -10.06
C LEU A 4 29.59 2.74 -10.03
N TYR A 5 30.58 2.35 -10.84
CA TYR A 5 31.13 1.00 -10.92
C TYR A 5 32.00 0.59 -9.73
N GLU A 6 32.42 1.53 -8.88
CA GLU A 6 33.12 1.20 -7.63
C GLU A 6 32.15 0.68 -6.56
N TYR A 7 30.86 1.03 -6.66
CA TYR A 7 29.83 0.64 -5.69
C TYR A 7 28.94 -0.51 -6.18
N PHE A 8 28.80 -0.67 -7.51
CA PHE A 8 27.91 -1.66 -8.10
C PHE A 8 28.62 -2.45 -9.19
N LYS A 9 28.54 -3.78 -9.09
CA LYS A 9 29.15 -4.71 -10.05
C LYS A 9 28.37 -4.77 -11.36
N ASN A 10 27.05 -4.54 -11.32
CA ASN A 10 26.16 -4.59 -12.49
C ASN A 10 24.91 -3.73 -12.27
N LYS A 11 24.07 -3.67 -13.31
CA LYS A 11 22.85 -2.85 -13.32
C LYS A 11 21.80 -3.39 -12.35
N GLU A 12 21.80 -4.71 -12.12
CA GLU A 12 20.90 -5.42 -11.23
C GLU A 12 21.14 -5.04 -9.77
N GLU A 13 22.40 -4.89 -9.33
CA GLU A 13 22.72 -4.41 -7.97
C GLU A 13 22.25 -2.96 -7.74
N ILE A 14 22.25 -2.13 -8.79
CA ILE A 14 21.70 -0.76 -8.72
C ILE A 14 20.18 -0.83 -8.51
N TYR A 15 19.47 -1.64 -9.31
CA TYR A 15 18.02 -1.81 -9.16
C TYR A 15 17.65 -2.41 -7.80
N ASP A 16 18.43 -3.36 -7.30
CA ASP A 16 18.21 -3.94 -5.97
C ASP A 16 18.35 -2.90 -4.86
N ALA A 17 19.41 -2.09 -4.89
CA ALA A 17 19.61 -1.01 -3.92
C ALA A 17 18.51 0.06 -4.01
N MET A 18 18.05 0.39 -5.22
CA MET A 18 16.93 1.32 -5.43
C MET A 18 15.62 0.75 -4.88
N ASN A 19 15.33 -0.52 -5.12
CA ASN A 19 14.15 -1.19 -4.58
C ASN A 19 14.21 -1.29 -3.05
N HIS A 20 15.37 -1.62 -2.48
CA HIS A 20 15.57 -1.66 -1.04
C HIS A 20 15.28 -0.29 -0.39
N TYR A 21 15.84 0.78 -0.96
CA TYR A 21 15.61 2.14 -0.47
C TYR A 21 14.14 2.58 -0.64
N PHE A 22 13.50 2.22 -1.76
CA PHE A 22 12.09 2.52 -1.95
C PHE A 22 11.21 1.81 -0.92
N VAL A 23 11.50 0.55 -0.62
CA VAL A 23 10.76 -0.23 0.38
C VAL A 23 10.97 0.33 1.78
N SER A 24 12.17 0.80 2.14
CA SER A 24 12.38 1.47 3.43
C SER A 24 11.52 2.72 3.56
N GLU A 25 11.40 3.52 2.50
CA GLU A 25 10.55 4.72 2.51
C GLU A 25 9.06 4.38 2.67
N ILE A 26 8.59 3.26 2.08
CA ILE A 26 7.21 2.77 2.31
C ILE A 26 7.03 2.35 3.77
N LEU A 27 7.99 1.62 4.34
CA LEU A 27 7.91 1.16 5.73
C LEU A 27 7.92 2.34 6.71
N ASP A 28 8.75 3.35 6.44
CA ASP A 28 8.78 4.59 7.23
C ASP A 28 7.45 5.36 7.11
N MET A 29 6.89 5.47 5.90
CA MET A 29 5.55 6.05 5.69
C MET A 29 4.48 5.33 6.51
N ILE A 30 4.44 3.99 6.49
CA ILE A 30 3.47 3.20 7.26
C ILE A 30 3.61 3.47 8.76
N LYS A 31 4.86 3.51 9.26
CA LYS A 31 5.17 3.77 10.66
C LYS A 31 4.75 5.19 11.08
N GLU A 32 5.03 6.19 10.25
CA GLU A 32 4.68 7.60 10.49
C GLU A 32 3.18 7.85 10.46
N LEU A 33 2.45 7.17 9.57
CA LEU A 33 0.99 7.28 9.51
C LEU A 33 0.27 6.54 10.65
N THR A 34 0.91 5.55 11.28
CA THR A 34 0.26 4.68 12.27
C THR A 34 -0.46 5.46 13.38
N PRO A 35 0.11 6.49 14.04
CA PRO A 35 -0.60 7.24 15.07
C PRO A 35 -1.89 7.88 14.56
N THR A 36 -1.84 8.56 13.41
CA THR A 36 -3.01 9.20 12.79
C THR A 36 -4.07 8.17 12.38
N ILE A 37 -3.64 7.02 11.85
CA ILE A 37 -4.54 5.91 11.47
C ILE A 37 -5.39 5.46 12.66
N LEU A 38 -4.82 5.41 13.87
CA LEU A 38 -5.53 4.94 15.06
C LEU A 38 -6.60 5.91 15.58
N GLU A 39 -6.56 7.18 15.17
CA GLU A 39 -7.46 8.23 15.64
C GLU A 39 -8.63 8.51 14.68
N LEU A 40 -8.59 7.99 13.46
CA LEU A 40 -9.57 8.25 12.41
C LEU A 40 -10.53 7.07 12.23
N GLU A 41 -11.71 7.36 11.65
CA GLU A 41 -12.62 6.32 11.16
C GLU A 41 -12.04 5.62 9.92
N LEU A 42 -12.52 4.41 9.63
CA LEU A 42 -11.86 3.52 8.66
C LEU A 42 -11.86 4.05 7.23
N GLU A 43 -12.97 4.66 6.80
CA GLU A 43 -13.10 5.20 5.45
C GLU A 43 -12.07 6.30 5.14
N PRO A 44 -11.94 7.38 5.95
CA PRO A 44 -10.90 8.38 5.72
C PRO A 44 -9.49 7.83 5.90
N VAL A 45 -9.28 6.78 6.72
CA VAL A 45 -7.99 6.08 6.80
C VAL A 45 -7.61 5.47 5.45
N ILE A 46 -8.54 4.76 4.79
CA ILE A 46 -8.29 4.10 3.51
C ILE A 46 -7.90 5.14 2.44
N GLU A 47 -8.67 6.24 2.33
CA GLU A 47 -8.37 7.32 1.40
C GLU A 47 -7.01 7.95 1.67
N MET A 48 -6.73 8.30 2.93
CA MET A 48 -5.47 8.88 3.36
C MET A 48 -4.27 8.00 2.97
N ILE A 49 -4.38 6.68 3.15
CA ILE A 49 -3.31 5.74 2.76
C ILE A 49 -3.07 5.79 1.24
N PHE A 50 -4.13 5.79 0.42
CA PHE A 50 -3.98 5.85 -1.03
C PHE A 50 -3.35 7.16 -1.51
N TYR A 51 -3.77 8.31 -0.98
CA TYR A 51 -3.18 9.59 -1.33
C TYR A 51 -1.73 9.70 -0.86
N THR A 52 -1.43 9.29 0.38
CA THR A 52 -0.05 9.36 0.90
C THR A 52 0.89 8.45 0.11
N PHE A 53 0.43 7.25 -0.26
CA PHE A 53 1.21 6.35 -1.11
C PHE A 53 1.42 6.92 -2.52
N SER A 54 0.42 7.58 -3.09
CA SER A 54 0.53 8.30 -4.36
C SER A 54 1.57 9.41 -4.31
N ASP A 55 1.56 10.21 -3.24
CA ASP A 55 2.51 11.28 -3.03
C ASP A 55 3.94 10.73 -2.91
N LEU A 56 4.13 9.64 -2.14
CA LEU A 56 5.40 8.95 -2.04
C LEU A 56 5.91 8.51 -3.42
N LEU A 57 5.07 7.90 -4.25
CA LEU A 57 5.44 7.45 -5.60
C LEU A 57 5.86 8.60 -6.53
N LYS A 58 5.27 9.78 -6.36
CA LYS A 58 5.57 10.99 -7.14
C LYS A 58 6.78 11.77 -6.61
N LYS A 59 7.25 11.50 -5.38
CA LYS A 59 8.43 12.17 -4.81
C LYS A 59 9.65 12.03 -5.73
N ASN A 60 10.56 12.98 -5.61
CA ASN A 60 11.85 13.00 -6.34
C ASN A 60 11.68 12.96 -7.86
N ASN A 61 10.72 13.72 -8.41
CA ASN A 61 10.45 13.83 -9.84
C ASN A 61 10.09 12.48 -10.48
N ASP A 62 9.12 11.77 -9.88
CA ASP A 62 8.61 10.47 -10.34
C ASP A 62 9.70 9.39 -10.43
N ARG A 63 10.79 9.50 -9.65
CA ARG A 63 11.89 8.54 -9.67
C ARG A 63 11.40 7.12 -9.37
N TYR A 64 10.52 6.96 -8.40
CA TYR A 64 9.97 5.64 -8.05
C TYR A 64 9.08 5.10 -9.16
N LEU A 65 8.21 5.93 -9.75
CA LEU A 65 7.40 5.53 -10.92
C LEU A 65 8.26 5.17 -12.13
N THR A 66 9.37 5.86 -12.34
CA THR A 66 10.35 5.56 -13.40
C THR A 66 10.99 4.19 -13.17
N VAL A 67 11.37 3.88 -11.92
CA VAL A 67 11.88 2.55 -11.56
C VAL A 67 10.80 1.49 -11.80
N LEU A 68 9.59 1.69 -11.30
CA LEU A 68 8.48 0.74 -11.48
C LEU A 68 8.15 0.50 -12.96
N ARG A 69 8.28 1.52 -13.81
CA ARG A 69 8.01 1.44 -15.25
C ARG A 69 9.09 0.69 -16.03
N TYR A 70 10.36 0.86 -15.66
CA TYR A 70 11.50 0.44 -16.49
C TYR A 70 12.40 -0.64 -15.86
N ALA A 71 12.30 -0.90 -14.56
CA ALA A 71 13.20 -1.85 -13.88
C ALA A 71 12.83 -3.32 -14.11
N GLY A 72 11.73 -3.64 -14.81
CA GLY A 72 11.17 -4.99 -14.77
C GLY A 72 10.70 -5.31 -13.35
N GLU A 73 10.08 -6.47 -13.14
CA GLU A 73 9.45 -6.86 -11.87
C GLU A 73 10.19 -6.32 -10.63
N LEU A 74 9.50 -5.48 -9.83
CA LEU A 74 9.76 -5.37 -8.41
C LEU A 74 10.09 -6.79 -7.94
N GLN A 75 11.23 -7.02 -7.29
CA GLN A 75 11.57 -8.33 -6.76
C GLN A 75 10.51 -8.68 -5.69
N TYR A 76 9.35 -9.14 -6.18
CA TYR A 76 8.08 -9.06 -5.49
C TYR A 76 8.17 -9.90 -4.24
N ASP A 77 8.67 -11.12 -4.43
CA ASP A 77 8.97 -12.12 -3.42
C ASP A 77 9.95 -11.62 -2.34
N LYS A 78 10.83 -10.66 -2.65
CA LYS A 78 11.82 -10.14 -1.70
C LYS A 78 11.28 -8.98 -0.86
N TYR A 79 10.47 -8.11 -1.46
CA TYR A 79 10.16 -6.80 -0.90
C TYR A 79 8.70 -6.60 -0.48
N ILE A 80 7.76 -7.15 -1.24
CA ILE A 80 6.33 -7.00 -0.94
C ILE A 80 5.93 -7.68 0.37
N PRO A 81 6.43 -8.87 0.74
CA PRO A 81 6.10 -9.48 2.03
C PRO A 81 6.40 -8.61 3.25
N LYS A 82 7.43 -7.75 3.17
CA LYS A 82 7.76 -6.81 4.26
C LYS A 82 6.71 -5.72 4.41
N ILE A 83 6.20 -5.21 3.29
CA ILE A 83 5.14 -4.20 3.25
C ILE A 83 3.84 -4.81 3.75
N GLU A 84 3.49 -6.02 3.28
CA GLU A 84 2.30 -6.75 3.74
C GLU A 84 2.34 -7.01 5.25
N GLN A 85 3.49 -7.42 5.78
CA GLN A 85 3.66 -7.62 7.22
C GLN A 85 3.46 -6.31 8.00
N ALA A 86 4.08 -5.21 7.58
CA ALA A 86 3.95 -3.92 8.24
C ALA A 86 2.49 -3.40 8.22
N LEU A 87 1.79 -3.56 7.10
CA LEU A 87 0.37 -3.21 6.98
C LEU A 87 -0.50 -4.10 7.86
N MET A 88 -0.22 -5.41 7.95
CA MET A 88 -0.95 -6.32 8.84
C MET A 88 -0.78 -5.92 10.31
N GLU A 89 0.41 -5.49 10.73
CA GLU A 89 0.63 -4.98 12.09
C GLU A 89 -0.21 -3.72 12.37
N VAL A 90 -0.33 -2.81 11.40
CA VAL A 90 -1.19 -1.62 11.52
C VAL A 90 -2.66 -2.01 11.59
N ILE A 91 -3.12 -2.93 10.76
CA ILE A 91 -4.51 -3.44 10.77
C ILE A 91 -4.85 -4.05 12.13
N MET A 92 -3.97 -4.88 12.68
CA MET A 92 -4.17 -5.47 14.00
C MET A 92 -4.25 -4.41 15.10
N LYS A 93 -3.36 -3.40 15.08
CA LYS A 93 -3.43 -2.28 16.02
C LYS A 93 -4.73 -1.48 15.89
N TYR A 94 -5.15 -1.21 14.65
CA TYR A 94 -6.38 -0.48 14.37
C TYR A 94 -7.60 -1.22 14.91
N MET A 95 -7.69 -2.53 14.70
CA MET A 95 -8.77 -3.36 15.24
C MET A 95 -8.79 -3.43 16.77
N MET A 96 -7.63 -3.47 17.42
CA MET A 96 -7.53 -3.41 18.87
C MET A 96 -8.03 -2.06 19.44
N HIS A 97 -7.78 -0.95 18.74
CA HIS A 97 -8.31 0.37 19.10
C HIS A 97 -9.78 0.54 18.72
N ASN A 98 -10.27 -0.24 17.76
CA ASN A 98 -11.65 -0.21 17.27
C ASN A 98 -12.31 -1.59 17.38
N PRO A 99 -12.70 -2.04 18.59
CA PRO A 99 -13.18 -3.40 18.85
C PRO A 99 -14.39 -3.83 18.00
N LYS A 100 -15.15 -2.87 17.45
CA LYS A 100 -16.25 -3.12 16.50
C LYS A 100 -15.82 -3.98 15.30
N TYR A 101 -14.55 -3.95 14.92
CA TYR A 101 -13.99 -4.72 13.81
C TYR A 101 -13.44 -6.10 14.21
N LEU A 102 -13.28 -6.41 15.51
CA LEU A 102 -12.78 -7.72 15.96
C LEU A 102 -13.70 -8.89 15.60
N LYS A 103 -14.98 -8.61 15.33
CA LYS A 103 -15.97 -9.60 14.87
C LYS A 103 -15.86 -9.94 13.38
N ILE A 104 -15.03 -9.23 12.61
CA ILE A 104 -14.84 -9.52 11.19
C ILE A 104 -14.25 -10.92 11.02
N ASN A 105 -15.04 -11.80 10.43
CA ASN A 105 -14.57 -13.09 9.96
C ASN A 105 -13.69 -12.93 8.72
N ASN A 106 -12.80 -13.89 8.44
CA ASN A 106 -11.95 -13.92 7.23
C ASN A 106 -11.02 -12.70 7.04
N LEU A 107 -10.61 -12.04 8.12
CA LEU A 107 -9.66 -10.91 8.08
C LEU A 107 -8.42 -11.15 7.19
N PRO A 108 -7.77 -12.34 7.18
CA PRO A 108 -6.64 -12.58 6.29
C PRO A 108 -6.98 -12.42 4.81
N VAL A 109 -8.19 -12.84 4.39
CA VAL A 109 -8.65 -12.74 3.00
C VAL A 109 -8.92 -11.28 2.64
N ILE A 110 -9.65 -10.55 3.49
CA ILE A 110 -9.92 -9.12 3.30
C ILE A 110 -8.61 -8.36 3.15
N THR A 111 -7.69 -8.58 4.10
CA THR A 111 -6.41 -7.88 4.16
C THR A 111 -5.56 -8.16 2.93
N TYR A 112 -5.43 -9.44 2.55
CA TYR A 112 -4.69 -9.82 1.35
C TYR A 112 -5.23 -9.12 0.10
N ILE A 113 -6.55 -9.18 -0.13
CA ILE A 113 -7.19 -8.56 -1.30
C ILE A 113 -7.01 -7.04 -1.28
N CYS A 114 -7.23 -6.39 -0.13
CA CYS A 114 -7.17 -4.93 -0.03
C CYS A 114 -5.76 -4.40 -0.26
N ILE A 115 -4.74 -5.01 0.37
CA ILE A 115 -3.34 -4.60 0.22
C ILE A 115 -2.88 -4.76 -1.23
N ASN A 116 -3.10 -5.95 -1.80
CA ASN A 116 -2.64 -6.26 -3.15
C ASN A 116 -3.36 -5.43 -4.21
N SER A 117 -4.69 -5.30 -4.09
CA SER A 117 -5.49 -4.43 -4.97
C SER A 117 -5.03 -2.98 -4.86
N GLY A 118 -4.77 -2.49 -3.65
CA GLY A 118 -4.39 -1.12 -3.40
C GLY A 118 -3.04 -0.76 -4.02
N ILE A 119 -2.00 -1.54 -3.71
CA ILE A 119 -0.64 -1.32 -4.23
C ILE A 119 -0.65 -1.31 -5.76
N PHE A 120 -1.26 -2.32 -6.37
CA PHE A 120 -1.27 -2.46 -7.82
C PHE A 120 -2.04 -1.34 -8.52
N ASN A 121 -3.25 -1.00 -8.05
CA ASN A 121 -4.08 -0.01 -8.73
C ASN A 121 -3.48 1.40 -8.64
N VAL A 122 -2.93 1.79 -7.49
CA VAL A 122 -2.24 3.09 -7.36
C VAL A 122 -1.03 3.15 -8.29
N ALA A 123 -0.15 2.14 -8.24
CA ALA A 123 1.04 2.11 -9.09
C ALA A 123 0.67 2.13 -10.58
N ARG A 124 -0.29 1.29 -11.00
CA ARG A 124 -0.74 1.21 -12.39
C ARG A 124 -1.35 2.53 -12.86
N HIS A 125 -2.21 3.14 -12.06
CA HIS A 125 -2.90 4.39 -12.44
C HIS A 125 -1.90 5.52 -12.69
N LEU A 126 -0.88 5.64 -11.84
CA LEU A 126 0.18 6.65 -11.98
C LEU A 126 1.16 6.37 -13.12
N ILE A 127 1.31 5.12 -13.54
CA ILE A 127 2.19 4.75 -14.66
C ILE A 127 1.49 4.96 -16.01
N LEU A 128 0.17 4.78 -16.07
CA LEU A 128 -0.59 4.92 -17.31
C LEU A 128 -0.61 6.38 -17.78
N PRO A 129 -0.27 6.67 -19.05
CA PRO A 129 -0.17 8.05 -19.53
C PRO A 129 -1.51 8.78 -19.60
N ASN A 130 -2.61 8.05 -19.84
CA ASN A 130 -3.97 8.59 -19.94
C ASN A 130 -4.97 7.55 -19.39
N PRO A 131 -5.12 7.42 -18.06
CA PRO A 131 -6.13 6.53 -17.48
C PRO A 131 -7.55 7.02 -17.81
N PHE A 132 -8.49 6.08 -18.00
CA PHE A 132 -9.90 6.39 -18.35
C PHE A 132 -10.68 7.06 -17.22
N ILE A 133 -10.20 6.91 -15.97
CA ILE A 133 -10.76 7.50 -14.76
C ILE A 133 -9.70 8.36 -14.10
N SER A 134 -10.11 9.41 -13.39
CA SER A 134 -9.23 10.20 -12.54
C SER A 134 -8.67 9.38 -11.38
N PHE A 135 -7.62 9.89 -10.73
CA PHE A 135 -7.04 9.26 -9.55
C PHE A 135 -8.06 9.23 -8.40
N ASP A 136 -8.79 10.33 -8.21
CA ASP A 136 -9.79 10.47 -7.16
C ASP A 136 -10.97 9.49 -7.35
N GLU A 137 -11.45 9.31 -8.59
CA GLU A 137 -12.47 8.29 -8.91
C GLU A 137 -11.99 6.87 -8.60
N MET A 138 -10.70 6.58 -8.85
CA MET A 138 -10.10 5.28 -8.53
C MET A 138 -10.01 5.07 -7.01
N VAL A 139 -9.55 6.08 -6.26
CA VAL A 139 -9.50 6.05 -4.79
C VAL A 139 -10.90 5.86 -4.21
N GLN A 140 -11.89 6.63 -4.68
CA GLN A 140 -13.26 6.52 -4.23
C GLN A 140 -13.85 5.13 -4.52
N GLY A 141 -13.62 4.61 -5.73
CA GLY A 141 -14.07 3.28 -6.14
C GLY A 141 -13.49 2.16 -5.28
N LEU A 142 -12.16 2.18 -5.03
CA LEU A 142 -11.50 1.21 -4.16
C LEU A 142 -11.97 1.32 -2.70
N THR A 143 -12.08 2.54 -2.19
CA THR A 143 -12.57 2.78 -0.82
C THR A 143 -13.98 2.24 -0.63
N THR A 144 -14.88 2.54 -1.57
CA THR A 144 -16.25 2.03 -1.57
C THR A 144 -16.28 0.50 -1.60
N MET A 145 -15.44 -0.13 -2.43
CA MET A 145 -15.35 -1.59 -2.53
C MET A 145 -14.88 -2.22 -1.20
N ILE A 146 -13.82 -1.67 -0.60
CA ILE A 146 -13.26 -2.15 0.67
C ILE A 146 -14.29 -2.00 1.79
N MET A 147 -14.90 -0.82 1.93
CA MET A 147 -15.92 -0.56 2.95
C MET A 147 -17.14 -1.45 2.78
N SER A 148 -17.60 -1.65 1.55
CA SER A 148 -18.74 -2.55 1.26
C SER A 148 -18.45 -3.99 1.66
N TYR A 149 -17.25 -4.49 1.39
CA TYR A 149 -16.85 -5.84 1.76
C TYR A 149 -16.76 -5.99 3.28
N ILE A 150 -16.13 -5.04 3.97
CA ILE A 150 -16.05 -5.01 5.44
C ILE A 150 -17.43 -4.97 6.09
N ASN A 151 -18.31 -4.08 5.63
CA ASN A 151 -19.67 -3.95 6.16
C ASN A 151 -20.48 -5.24 5.96
N THR A 152 -20.30 -5.91 4.82
CA THR A 152 -20.95 -7.20 4.54
C THR A 152 -20.47 -8.29 5.49
N GLU A 153 -19.16 -8.39 5.74
CA GLU A 153 -18.61 -9.39 6.69
C GLU A 153 -19.00 -9.06 8.15
N MET A 154 -19.09 -7.78 8.51
CA MET A 154 -19.59 -7.37 9.82
C MET A 154 -21.07 -7.77 10.03
N ALA A 155 -21.93 -7.56 9.03
CA ALA A 155 -23.35 -7.93 9.10
C ALA A 155 -23.54 -9.45 9.25
N LYS A 156 -22.82 -10.25 8.46
CA LYS A 156 -22.84 -11.73 8.56
C LYS A 156 -22.46 -12.24 9.95
N SER A 157 -21.59 -11.50 10.64
CA SER A 157 -21.10 -11.86 11.97
C SER A 157 -22.10 -11.52 13.08
N GLU A 158 -22.97 -10.53 12.85
CA GLU A 158 -24.10 -10.20 13.73
C GLU A 158 -25.22 -11.24 13.63
N ASP A 159 -25.53 -11.74 12.43
CA ASP A 159 -26.56 -12.77 12.21
C ASP A 159 -26.21 -14.14 12.83
N GLN A 160 -24.94 -14.35 13.21
CA GLN A 160 -24.42 -15.59 13.80
C GLN A 160 -24.23 -15.53 15.32
N SER A 161 -24.43 -14.35 15.94
CA SER A 161 -24.28 -14.11 17.39
C SER A 161 -25.62 -14.13 18.10
#